data_AF-A0A816ATP9-F1
#
_entry.id   AF-A0A816ATP9-F1
#
_cell.length_a   1.000
_cell.length_b   1.000
_cell.length_c   1.000
_cell.angle_alpha   90.00
_cell.angle_beta   90.00
_cell.angle_gamma   90.00
#
_symmetry.space_group_name_H-M   'P 1'
#
loop_
_entity.id
_entity.type
_entity.pdbx_description
1 polymer ?
#
loop_
_entity_poly.entity_id
_entity_poly.type
_entity_poly.pdbx_seq_one_letter_code
_entity_poly.pdbx_strand_id
1 'polypeptide(L)'
;MLCDTNGYILDFIIYTGADTNYKETFSDLFLSSRVVFTLVEDYLDLGYCIIMDSYYSSPKLFLQMIKRKTDAVGTIRSNRIGLPIAFKRIELHKNEQIFRYYKKLMPVKWLDEKYVTMLSTYHNDDVTIIHKRNKQIEVPVRVHDYNVTMDGIDLADQQLAPHYLAILNSYHLYKIQTHQTIHNIMTQLRFRIALVRSLLGNNLHRLPSQAIRIGRPALEPTPVRLAERHFSSTFPSSSTTQR
;
A
#
# COMPACT_ATOMS: atom_id res chain seq x y z
N MET A 1 3.01 4.16 -1.28
CA MET A 1 3.71 3.62 -0.10
C MET A 1 4.52 2.42 -0.55
N LEU A 2 5.72 2.24 0.02
CA LEU A 2 6.59 1.09 -0.18
C LEU A 2 6.73 0.39 1.18
N CYS A 3 6.51 -0.92 1.20
CA CYS A 3 6.61 -1.74 2.40
C CYS A 3 7.43 -2.99 2.15
N ASP A 4 7.98 -3.57 3.22
CA ASP A 4 8.43 -4.96 3.20
C ASP A 4 7.22 -5.92 3.25
N THR A 5 7.49 -7.22 3.11
CA THR A 5 6.45 -8.26 3.15
C THR A 5 5.80 -8.43 4.53
N ASN A 6 6.40 -7.88 5.59
CA ASN A 6 5.88 -7.92 6.96
C ASN A 6 5.03 -6.69 7.31
N GLY A 7 4.86 -5.75 6.37
CA GLY A 7 4.10 -4.51 6.54
C GLY A 7 4.89 -3.36 7.17
N TYR A 8 6.21 -3.46 7.29
CA TYR A 8 7.05 -2.34 7.69
C TYR A 8 7.12 -1.32 6.56
N ILE A 9 6.71 -0.08 6.83
CA ILE A 9 6.69 0.98 5.82
C ILE A 9 8.11 1.53 5.65
N LEU A 10 8.66 1.31 4.46
CA LEU A 10 10.02 1.73 4.09
C LEU A 10 10.05 3.16 3.58
N ASP A 11 9.09 3.53 2.71
CA ASP A 11 9.00 4.86 2.13
C ASP A 11 7.56 5.19 1.70
N PHE A 12 7.23 6.47 1.54
CA PHE A 12 5.93 6.91 1.04
C PHE A 12 6.01 8.28 0.36
N ILE A 13 5.08 8.51 -0.57
CA ILE A 13 4.89 9.79 -1.23
C ILE A 13 3.51 10.32 -0.84
N ILE A 14 3.45 11.57 -0.40
CA ILE A 14 2.19 12.26 -0.16
C ILE A 14 1.69 12.78 -1.51
N TYR A 15 0.56 12.26 -1.98
CA TYR A 15 -0.05 12.72 -3.21
C TYR A 15 -0.74 14.07 -3.00
N THR A 16 -0.24 15.11 -3.67
CA THR A 16 -0.75 16.49 -3.62
C THR A 16 -1.28 16.95 -4.99
N GLY A 17 -1.55 16.02 -5.91
CA GLY A 17 -1.97 16.34 -7.27
C GLY A 17 -0.77 16.75 -8.13
N ALA A 18 -0.89 17.87 -8.85
CA ALA A 18 0.16 18.37 -9.75
C ALA A 18 1.47 18.70 -9.02
N ASP A 19 1.38 19.11 -7.75
CA ASP A 19 2.52 19.49 -6.92
C ASP A 19 3.15 18.30 -6.18
N THR A 20 2.85 17.06 -6.60
CA THR A 20 3.42 15.88 -5.94
C THR A 20 4.92 15.85 -6.19
N ASN A 21 5.70 15.86 -5.11
CA ASN A 21 7.15 15.84 -5.19
C ASN A 21 7.65 14.43 -5.55
N TYR A 22 8.29 14.34 -6.72
CA TYR A 22 8.95 13.13 -7.20
C TYR A 22 10.43 13.43 -7.42
N LYS A 23 11.28 12.40 -7.35
CA LYS A 23 12.71 12.57 -7.63
C LYS A 23 12.94 12.98 -9.08
N GLU A 24 13.70 14.06 -9.28
CA GLU A 24 13.97 14.66 -10.60
C GLU A 24 14.68 13.70 -11.57
N THR A 25 15.47 12.77 -11.03
CA THR A 25 16.17 11.70 -11.76
C THR A 25 15.25 10.88 -12.67
N PHE A 26 13.95 10.83 -12.37
CA PHE A 26 12.94 10.03 -13.08
C PHE A 26 11.87 10.88 -13.79
N SER A 27 12.19 12.16 -14.05
CA SER A 27 11.29 13.13 -14.68
C SER A 27 10.91 12.82 -16.12
N ASP A 28 11.68 12.00 -16.82
CA ASP A 28 11.42 11.50 -18.18
C ASP A 28 10.44 10.30 -18.20
N LEU A 29 10.19 9.68 -17.05
CA LEU A 29 9.29 8.55 -16.94
C LEU A 29 7.82 8.97 -16.86
N PHE A 30 6.93 8.09 -17.34
CA PHE A 30 5.49 8.21 -17.11
C PHE A 30 5.20 8.21 -15.61
N LEU A 31 4.14 8.93 -15.20
CA LEU A 31 3.77 9.13 -13.80
C LEU A 31 3.81 7.85 -12.96
N SER A 32 3.16 6.77 -13.42
CA SER A 32 3.11 5.52 -12.67
C SER A 32 4.49 4.87 -12.48
N SER A 33 5.38 4.97 -13.48
CA SER A 33 6.77 4.51 -13.37
C SER A 33 7.60 5.43 -12.49
N ARG A 34 7.39 6.74 -12.58
CA ARG A 34 8.06 7.74 -11.75
C ARG A 34 7.79 7.53 -10.26
N VAL A 35 6.53 7.25 -9.90
CA VAL A 35 6.15 6.91 -8.51
C VAL A 35 6.94 5.70 -8.02
N VAL A 36 6.97 4.62 -8.79
CA VAL A 36 7.68 3.40 -8.41
C VAL A 36 9.17 3.67 -8.25
N PHE A 37 9.83 4.23 -9.27
CA PHE A 37 11.27 4.51 -9.21
C PHE A 37 11.66 5.49 -8.12
N THR A 38 10.81 6.47 -7.81
CA THR A 38 11.03 7.39 -6.68
C THR A 38 11.10 6.63 -5.36
N LEU A 39 10.14 5.72 -5.11
CA LEU A 39 10.04 4.95 -3.89
C LEU A 39 11.14 3.88 -3.76
N VAL A 40 11.50 3.21 -4.85
CA VAL A 40 12.37 2.02 -4.78
C VAL A 40 13.84 2.32 -5.07
N GLU A 41 14.22 3.57 -5.32
CA GLU A 41 15.57 3.94 -5.77
C GLU A 41 16.70 3.31 -4.93
N ASP A 42 16.57 3.38 -3.61
CA ASP A 42 17.56 2.86 -2.65
C ASP A 42 17.60 1.32 -2.60
N TYR A 43 16.64 0.66 -3.23
CA TYR A 43 16.50 -0.79 -3.30
C TYR A 43 16.80 -1.36 -4.70
N LEU A 44 17.11 -0.51 -5.67
CA LEU A 44 17.50 -0.94 -7.01
C LEU A 44 18.88 -1.60 -7.00
N ASP A 45 19.08 -2.55 -7.90
CA ASP A 45 20.35 -3.25 -8.12
C ASP A 45 20.83 -4.14 -6.95
N LEU A 46 20.04 -4.25 -5.87
CA LEU A 46 20.37 -5.04 -4.67
C LEU A 46 19.83 -6.48 -4.70
N GLY A 47 19.18 -6.90 -5.78
CA GLY A 47 18.60 -8.24 -5.91
C GLY A 47 17.21 -8.39 -5.27
N TYR A 48 16.57 -7.29 -4.89
CA TYR A 48 15.17 -7.31 -4.43
C TYR A 48 14.19 -7.56 -5.58
N CYS A 49 13.01 -8.06 -5.20
CA CYS A 49 11.87 -8.16 -6.10
C CYS A 49 10.77 -7.17 -5.68
N ILE A 50 10.36 -6.30 -6.59
CA ILE A 50 9.31 -5.32 -6.36
C ILE A 50 7.95 -5.90 -6.76
N ILE A 51 7.03 -5.94 -5.81
CA ILE A 51 5.66 -6.43 -6.04
C ILE A 51 4.72 -5.22 -6.07
N MET A 52 3.96 -5.06 -7.16
CA MET A 52 3.19 -3.84 -7.41
C MET A 52 1.82 -4.09 -8.03
N ASP A 53 0.89 -3.18 -7.79
CA ASP A 53 -0.47 -3.28 -8.29
C ASP A 53 -0.60 -3.05 -9.82
N SER A 54 -1.83 -3.14 -10.30
CA SER A 54 -2.17 -2.93 -11.71
C SER A 54 -2.08 -1.48 -12.21
N TYR A 55 -2.15 -0.49 -11.31
CA TYR A 55 -2.00 0.92 -11.64
C TYR A 55 -0.55 1.22 -12.02
N TYR A 56 0.41 0.69 -11.26
CA TYR A 56 1.83 0.91 -11.47
C TYR A 56 2.43 0.02 -12.56
N SER A 57 1.93 -1.20 -12.71
CA SER A 57 2.49 -2.22 -13.62
C SER A 57 2.40 -1.85 -15.11
N SER A 58 3.53 -2.00 -15.81
CA SER A 58 3.60 -1.94 -17.28
C SER A 58 4.80 -2.72 -17.85
N PRO A 59 4.72 -3.24 -19.09
CA PRO A 59 5.85 -3.93 -19.71
C PRO A 59 7.10 -3.04 -19.80
N LYS A 60 6.93 -1.75 -20.11
CA LYS A 60 8.05 -0.78 -20.18
C LYS A 60 8.74 -0.63 -18.82
N LEU A 61 7.98 -0.49 -17.73
CA LEU A 61 8.52 -0.39 -16.37
C LEU A 61 9.35 -1.65 -16.02
N PHE A 62 8.80 -2.83 -16.26
CA PHE A 62 9.46 -4.09 -15.93
C PHE A 62 10.77 -4.27 -16.71
N LEU A 63 10.80 -3.88 -17.98
CA LEU A 63 12.03 -3.89 -18.78
C LEU A 63 13.10 -2.91 -18.25
N GLN A 64 12.70 -1.80 -17.63
CA GLN A 64 13.66 -0.89 -16.97
C GLN A 64 14.16 -1.48 -15.65
N MET A 65 13.31 -2.14 -14.86
CA MET A 65 13.71 -2.86 -13.64
C MET A 65 14.73 -3.96 -13.94
N ILE A 66 14.52 -4.73 -15.01
CA ILE A 66 15.47 -5.75 -15.48
C ILE A 66 16.85 -5.15 -15.77
N LYS A 67 16.91 -3.96 -16.39
CA LYS A 67 18.20 -3.26 -16.64
C LYS A 67 18.89 -2.83 -15.35
N ARG A 68 18.11 -2.54 -14.30
CA ARG A 68 18.56 -2.21 -12.95
C ARG A 68 18.67 -3.43 -12.04
N LYS A 69 18.90 -4.62 -12.62
CA LYS A 69 19.09 -5.90 -11.90
C LYS A 69 18.06 -6.13 -10.78
N THR A 70 16.84 -5.66 -10.97
CA THR A 70 15.77 -5.66 -9.98
C THR A 70 14.62 -6.45 -10.57
N ASP A 71 14.14 -7.44 -9.83
CA ASP A 71 13.01 -8.24 -10.27
C ASP A 71 11.68 -7.56 -9.93
N ALA A 72 10.63 -7.90 -10.67
CA ALA A 72 9.32 -7.31 -10.47
C ALA A 72 8.19 -8.30 -10.79
N VAL A 73 7.10 -8.18 -10.04
CA VAL A 73 5.86 -8.94 -10.23
C VAL A 73 4.68 -8.01 -10.03
N GLY A 74 3.67 -8.12 -10.91
CA GLY A 74 2.49 -7.29 -10.77
C GLY A 74 1.36 -7.71 -11.68
N THR A 75 0.15 -7.35 -11.29
CA THR A 75 -1.04 -7.53 -12.11
C THR A 75 -1.09 -6.48 -13.22
N ILE A 76 -1.75 -6.78 -14.33
CA ILE A 76 -1.91 -5.87 -15.46
C ILE A 76 -3.39 -5.67 -15.77
N ARG A 77 -3.76 -4.40 -15.98
CA ARG A 77 -5.08 -4.04 -16.52
C ARG A 77 -5.16 -4.44 -17.99
N SER A 78 -6.31 -4.94 -18.42
CA SER A 78 -6.55 -5.40 -19.81
C SER A 78 -6.24 -4.32 -20.86
N ASN A 79 -6.51 -3.06 -20.54
CA ASN A 79 -6.26 -1.90 -21.40
C ASN A 79 -4.79 -1.39 -21.36
N ARG A 80 -3.90 -1.99 -20.57
CA ARG A 80 -2.50 -1.53 -20.46
C ARG A 80 -1.74 -1.70 -21.77
N ILE A 81 -1.14 -0.64 -22.28
CA ILE A 81 -0.32 -0.69 -23.50
C ILE A 81 0.98 -1.52 -23.31
N GLY A 82 1.53 -2.02 -24.41
CA GLY A 82 2.83 -2.71 -24.43
C GLY A 82 2.76 -4.24 -24.48
N LEU A 83 1.57 -4.84 -24.37
CA LEU A 83 1.36 -6.26 -24.67
C LEU A 83 0.74 -6.42 -26.06
N PRO A 84 1.17 -7.43 -26.85
CA PRO A 84 0.57 -7.71 -28.16
C PRO A 84 -0.93 -7.94 -28.06
N ILE A 85 -1.71 -7.35 -28.99
CA ILE A 85 -3.17 -7.52 -29.04
C ILE A 85 -3.53 -9.00 -29.18
N ALA A 86 -2.76 -9.74 -29.99
CA ALA A 86 -2.92 -11.18 -30.16
C ALA A 86 -2.87 -11.92 -28.81
N PHE A 87 -1.91 -11.59 -27.93
CA PHE A 87 -1.82 -12.18 -26.59
C PHE A 87 -3.02 -11.83 -25.71
N LYS A 88 -3.48 -10.57 -25.76
CA LYS A 88 -4.63 -10.14 -24.95
C LYS A 88 -5.94 -10.80 -25.36
N ARG A 89 -6.11 -11.11 -26.65
CA ARG A 89 -7.34 -11.68 -27.22
C ARG A 89 -7.44 -13.20 -27.14
N ILE A 90 -6.41 -13.90 -26.65
CA ILE A 90 -6.46 -15.35 -26.49
C ILE A 90 -7.58 -15.73 -25.53
N GLU A 91 -8.48 -16.60 -25.96
CA GLU A 91 -9.51 -17.18 -25.12
C GLU A 91 -8.97 -18.43 -24.44
N LEU A 92 -9.32 -18.59 -23.16
CA LEU A 92 -8.85 -19.70 -22.33
C LEU A 92 -10.06 -20.42 -21.74
N HIS A 93 -9.88 -21.69 -21.39
CA HIS A 93 -10.79 -22.43 -20.54
C HIS A 93 -10.52 -22.13 -19.06
N LYS A 94 -11.48 -22.45 -18.19
CA LYS A 94 -11.33 -22.22 -16.75
C LYS A 94 -10.11 -22.98 -16.21
N ASN A 95 -9.32 -22.29 -15.39
CA ASN A 95 -8.02 -22.68 -14.84
C ASN A 95 -6.89 -22.82 -15.87
N GLU A 96 -7.13 -22.56 -17.15
CA GLU A 96 -6.08 -22.57 -18.16
C GLU A 96 -5.24 -21.27 -18.09
N GLN A 97 -3.95 -21.42 -18.38
CA GLN A 97 -3.01 -20.30 -18.48
C GLN A 97 -2.26 -20.31 -19.81
N ILE A 98 -1.92 -19.12 -20.28
CA ILE A 98 -0.96 -18.91 -21.34
C ILE A 98 0.08 -17.90 -20.91
N PHE A 99 1.31 -18.16 -21.32
CA PHE A 99 2.45 -17.29 -21.06
C PHE A 99 3.28 -17.13 -22.34
N ARG A 100 4.03 -16.04 -22.39
CA ARG A 100 5.05 -15.78 -23.41
C ARG A 100 6.29 -15.25 -22.71
N TYR A 101 7.42 -15.27 -23.41
CA TYR A 101 8.65 -14.69 -22.93
C TYR A 101 9.15 -13.64 -23.91
N TYR A 102 9.65 -12.53 -23.37
CA TYR A 102 10.45 -11.57 -24.10
C TYR A 102 11.64 -11.19 -23.21
N LYS A 103 12.82 -11.74 -23.54
CA LYS A 103 13.98 -11.70 -22.63
C LYS A 103 13.58 -12.29 -21.26
N LYS A 104 13.89 -11.60 -20.17
CA LYS A 104 13.50 -11.97 -18.79
C LYS A 104 12.03 -11.62 -18.44
N LEU A 105 11.32 -10.87 -19.30
CA LEU A 105 9.93 -10.50 -19.04
C LEU A 105 8.96 -11.62 -19.46
N MET A 106 8.14 -12.07 -18.52
CA MET A 106 7.10 -13.07 -18.75
C MET A 106 5.70 -12.49 -18.51
N PRO A 107 4.97 -12.11 -19.57
CA PRO A 107 3.53 -11.89 -19.49
C PRO A 107 2.76 -13.21 -19.39
N VAL A 108 1.74 -13.20 -18.55
CA VAL A 108 0.89 -14.35 -18.25
C VAL A 108 -0.56 -13.92 -18.27
N LYS A 109 -1.40 -14.74 -18.87
CA LYS A 109 -2.85 -14.63 -18.81
C LYS A 109 -3.40 -15.95 -18.30
N TRP A 110 -4.21 -15.89 -17.24
CA TRP A 110 -4.84 -17.03 -16.60
C TRP A 110 -6.33 -16.75 -16.43
N LEU A 111 -7.17 -17.77 -16.59
CA LEU A 111 -8.61 -17.65 -16.38
C LEU A 111 -9.03 -18.36 -15.09
N ASP A 112 -9.34 -17.59 -14.04
CA ASP A 112 -10.10 -18.06 -12.87
C ASP A 112 -11.61 -17.94 -13.20
N GLU A 113 -12.41 -17.34 -12.31
CA GLU A 113 -13.73 -16.81 -12.63
C GLU A 113 -13.66 -15.59 -13.56
N LYS A 114 -12.51 -14.89 -13.57
CA LYS A 114 -12.21 -13.75 -14.42
C LYS A 114 -10.78 -13.86 -14.93
N TYR A 115 -10.51 -13.23 -16.06
CA TYR A 115 -9.15 -13.15 -16.58
C TYR A 115 -8.25 -12.36 -15.63
N VAL A 116 -7.14 -12.98 -15.25
CA VAL A 116 -6.03 -12.36 -14.53
C VAL A 116 -4.87 -12.27 -15.52
N THR A 117 -4.34 -11.06 -15.70
CA THR A 117 -3.11 -10.86 -16.48
C THR A 117 -2.02 -10.36 -15.53
N MET A 118 -0.82 -10.92 -15.64
CA MET A 118 0.32 -10.56 -14.79
C MET A 118 1.58 -10.40 -15.63
N LEU A 119 2.52 -9.63 -15.09
CA LEU A 119 3.91 -9.66 -15.48
C LEU A 119 4.74 -10.23 -14.35
N SER A 120 5.76 -10.98 -14.72
CA SER A 120 6.80 -11.44 -13.82
C SER A 120 8.15 -11.36 -14.53
N THR A 121 9.21 -11.12 -13.78
CA THR A 121 10.58 -11.21 -14.29
C THR A 121 11.36 -12.42 -13.76
N TYR A 122 10.86 -13.15 -12.76
CA TYR A 122 11.62 -14.25 -12.16
C TYR A 122 10.89 -15.59 -12.12
N HIS A 123 9.56 -15.59 -12.26
CA HIS A 123 8.76 -16.81 -12.26
C HIS A 123 8.83 -17.55 -13.60
N ASN A 124 8.61 -18.86 -13.54
CA ASN A 124 8.38 -19.72 -14.71
C ASN A 124 6.88 -20.02 -14.88
N ASP A 125 6.55 -21.02 -15.69
CA ASP A 125 5.20 -21.50 -15.99
C ASP A 125 4.59 -22.48 -14.97
N ASP A 126 5.29 -22.68 -13.86
CA ASP A 126 4.88 -23.59 -12.80
C ASP A 126 3.48 -23.27 -12.22
N VAL A 127 2.83 -24.35 -11.79
CA VAL A 127 1.53 -24.34 -11.12
C VAL A 127 1.67 -24.90 -9.71
N THR A 128 0.83 -24.43 -8.80
CA THR A 128 0.69 -24.94 -7.44
C THR A 128 -0.76 -25.28 -7.15
N ILE A 129 -1.00 -26.18 -6.20
CA ILE A 129 -2.34 -26.59 -5.78
C ILE A 129 -2.71 -25.84 -4.51
N ILE A 130 -3.79 -25.07 -4.57
CA ILE A 130 -4.38 -24.42 -3.39
C ILE A 130 -5.69 -25.09 -3.00
N HIS A 131 -6.00 -25.04 -1.71
CA HIS A 131 -7.28 -25.53 -1.18
C HIS A 131 -8.22 -24.35 -0.95
N LYS A 132 -9.30 -24.27 -1.74
CA LYS A 132 -10.31 -23.22 -1.62
C LYS A 132 -11.67 -23.88 -1.42
N ARG A 133 -12.31 -23.64 -0.27
CA ARG A 133 -13.64 -24.18 0.08
C ARG A 133 -13.74 -25.70 -0.12
N ASN A 134 -12.76 -26.45 0.40
CA ASN A 134 -12.63 -27.92 0.27
C ASN A 134 -12.45 -28.45 -1.16
N LYS A 135 -12.04 -27.59 -2.10
CA LYS A 135 -11.64 -28.00 -3.46
C LYS A 135 -10.17 -27.70 -3.69
N GLN A 136 -9.50 -28.60 -4.39
CA GLN A 136 -8.16 -28.37 -4.93
C GLN A 136 -8.27 -27.63 -6.26
N ILE A 137 -7.51 -26.56 -6.40
CA ILE A 137 -7.47 -25.73 -7.61
C ILE A 137 -6.01 -25.55 -7.99
N GLU A 138 -5.68 -25.83 -9.25
CA GLU A 138 -4.39 -25.49 -9.84
C GLU A 138 -4.36 -24.00 -10.14
N VAL A 139 -3.35 -23.32 -9.60
CA VAL A 139 -3.15 -21.89 -9.73
C VAL A 139 -1.70 -21.63 -10.14
N PRO A 140 -1.45 -20.68 -11.06
CA PRO A 140 -0.08 -20.33 -11.40
C PRO A 140 0.70 -19.84 -10.17
N VAL A 141 1.93 -20.31 -9.97
CA VAL A 141 2.75 -19.97 -8.77
C VAL A 141 2.84 -18.46 -8.55
N ARG A 142 3.09 -17.70 -9.62
CA ARG A 142 3.08 -16.22 -9.61
C ARG A 142 1.81 -15.56 -9.09
N VAL A 143 0.65 -16.15 -9.36
CA VAL A 143 -0.64 -15.61 -8.86
C VAL A 143 -0.73 -15.86 -7.36
N HIS A 144 -0.34 -17.06 -6.93
CA HIS A 144 -0.26 -17.42 -5.52
C HIS A 144 0.70 -16.50 -4.76
N ASP A 145 1.94 -16.37 -5.24
CA ASP A 145 3.00 -15.60 -4.56
C ASP A 145 2.67 -14.09 -4.52
N TYR A 146 2.05 -13.58 -5.58
CA TYR A 146 1.54 -12.20 -5.59
C TYR A 146 0.47 -12.00 -4.52
N ASN A 147 -0.51 -12.90 -4.42
CA ASN A 147 -1.58 -12.77 -3.41
C ASN A 147 -1.02 -12.84 -1.99
N VAL A 148 -0.16 -13.82 -1.70
CA VAL A 148 0.49 -13.96 -0.38
C VAL A 148 1.25 -12.69 0.00
N THR A 149 1.94 -12.07 -0.95
CA THR A 149 2.73 -10.86 -0.65
C THR A 149 1.86 -9.61 -0.56
N MET A 150 0.89 -9.45 -1.45
CA MET A 150 -0.01 -8.29 -1.46
C MET A 150 -0.92 -8.26 -0.23
N ASP A 151 -1.33 -9.41 0.30
CA ASP A 151 -2.11 -9.50 1.55
C ASP A 151 -1.37 -8.80 2.71
N GLY A 152 -0.04 -8.86 2.77
CA GLY A 152 0.77 -8.17 3.77
C GLY A 152 0.78 -6.65 3.61
N ILE A 153 0.77 -6.16 2.36
CA ILE A 153 0.73 -4.73 2.03
C ILE A 153 -0.67 -4.16 2.32
N ASP A 154 -1.72 -4.87 1.92
CA ASP A 154 -3.11 -4.49 2.17
C ASP A 154 -3.40 -4.42 3.68
N LEU A 155 -2.84 -5.36 4.45
CA LEU A 155 -2.91 -5.32 5.91
C LEU A 155 -2.21 -4.09 6.48
N ALA A 156 -1.03 -3.73 5.96
CA ALA A 156 -0.31 -2.54 6.41
C ALA A 156 -1.11 -1.25 6.10
N ASP A 157 -1.70 -1.15 4.91
CA ASP A 157 -2.56 -0.03 4.52
C ASP A 157 -3.81 0.07 5.41
N GLN A 158 -4.45 -1.07 5.68
CA GLN A 158 -5.58 -1.14 6.61
C GLN A 158 -5.21 -0.70 8.03
N GLN A 159 -4.00 -1.04 8.49
CA GLN A 159 -3.50 -0.66 9.82
C GLN A 159 -3.03 0.79 9.88
N LEU A 160 -2.69 1.40 8.75
CA LEU A 160 -2.32 2.82 8.67
C LEU A 160 -3.54 3.72 8.90
N ALA A 161 -4.72 3.36 8.40
CA ALA A 161 -5.93 4.19 8.56
C ALA A 161 -6.25 4.57 10.03
N PRO A 162 -6.20 3.66 11.02
CA PRO A 162 -6.43 4.00 12.42
C PRO A 162 -5.19 4.49 13.19
N HIS A 163 -3.98 4.52 12.59
CA HIS A 163 -2.72 4.70 13.32
C HIS A 163 -1.73 5.65 12.63
N TYR A 164 -0.92 6.33 13.43
CA TYR A 164 0.22 7.06 12.90
C TYR A 164 1.29 6.09 12.40
N LEU A 165 1.86 6.35 11.21
CA LEU A 165 2.93 5.56 10.60
C LEU A 165 4.07 5.25 11.58
N ALA A 166 4.52 6.25 12.33
CA ALA A 166 5.61 6.07 13.29
C ALA A 166 5.28 5.03 14.38
N ILE A 167 4.02 4.99 14.85
CA ILE A 167 3.57 4.01 15.85
C ILE A 167 3.50 2.61 15.23
N LEU A 168 3.01 2.52 13.99
CA LEU A 168 2.94 1.26 13.26
C LEU A 168 4.34 0.67 13.08
N ASN A 169 5.27 1.43 12.48
CA ASN A 169 6.65 1.00 12.30
C ASN A 169 7.35 0.64 13.62
N SER A 170 7.13 1.41 14.68
CA SER A 170 7.67 1.10 16.02
C SER A 170 7.17 -0.25 16.53
N TYR A 171 5.89 -0.57 16.30
CA TYR A 171 5.32 -1.87 16.66
C TYR A 171 5.91 -3.01 15.82
N HIS A 172 6.11 -2.81 14.51
CA HIS A 172 6.78 -3.81 13.67
C HIS A 172 8.21 -4.08 14.13
N LEU A 173 9.00 -3.04 14.44
CA LEU A 173 10.34 -3.18 15.00
C LEU A 173 10.34 -3.92 16.34
N TYR A 174 9.40 -3.60 17.23
CA TYR A 174 9.24 -4.32 18.49
C TYR A 174 9.00 -5.82 18.27
N LYS A 175 8.12 -6.20 17.32
CA LYS A 175 7.85 -7.60 17.01
C LYS A 175 9.09 -8.33 16.52
N ILE A 176 9.87 -7.68 15.64
CA ILE A 176 11.11 -8.24 15.08
C ILE A 176 12.14 -8.43 16.21
N GLN A 177 12.39 -7.38 17.00
CA GLN A 177 13.41 -7.37 18.05
C GLN A 177 13.10 -8.37 19.19
N THR A 178 11.82 -8.59 19.49
CA THR A 178 11.41 -9.49 20.58
C THR A 178 11.12 -10.91 20.12
N HIS A 179 11.30 -11.22 18.84
CA HIS A 179 10.98 -12.53 18.24
C HIS A 179 9.62 -13.06 18.69
N GLN A 180 8.57 -12.24 18.54
CA GLN A 180 7.25 -12.62 19.04
C GLN A 180 6.80 -13.98 18.53
N THR A 181 6.40 -14.82 19.47
CA THR A 181 5.76 -16.11 19.20
C THR A 181 4.30 -16.06 19.61
N ILE A 182 3.55 -17.11 19.25
CA ILE A 182 2.14 -17.27 19.66
C ILE A 182 1.99 -17.24 21.19
N HIS A 183 3.03 -17.63 21.94
CA HIS A 183 3.02 -17.67 23.39
C HIS A 183 3.39 -16.33 24.06
N ASN A 184 3.89 -15.34 23.32
CA ASN A 184 4.30 -14.03 23.84
C ASN A 184 3.82 -12.86 22.94
N ILE A 185 2.55 -12.91 22.54
CA ILE A 185 1.96 -11.88 21.66
C ILE A 185 1.73 -10.58 22.45
N MET A 186 2.50 -9.53 22.14
CA MET A 186 2.09 -8.16 22.47
C MET A 186 1.11 -7.70 21.40
N THR A 187 -0.12 -7.37 21.79
CA THR A 187 -1.07 -6.77 20.86
C THR A 187 -0.72 -5.30 20.59
N GLN A 188 -1.13 -4.77 19.44
CA GLN A 188 -0.89 -3.38 19.08
C GLN A 188 -1.53 -2.38 20.07
N LEU A 189 -2.67 -2.73 20.68
CA LEU A 189 -3.28 -1.90 21.75
C LEU A 189 -2.38 -1.87 23.00
N ARG A 190 -1.91 -3.03 23.46
CA ARG A 190 -1.03 -3.12 24.63
C ARG A 190 0.29 -2.40 24.38
N PHE A 191 0.88 -2.57 23.20
CA PHE A 191 2.07 -1.84 22.78
C PHE A 191 1.87 -0.33 22.85
N ARG A 192 0.77 0.19 22.28
CA ARG A 192 0.46 1.63 22.31
C ARG A 192 0.29 2.16 23.74
N ILE A 193 -0.42 1.44 24.60
CA ILE A 193 -0.58 1.82 26.01
C ILE A 193 0.77 1.84 26.71
N ALA A 194 1.62 0.84 26.49
CA ALA A 194 2.96 0.79 27.07
C ALA A 194 3.84 1.93 26.57
N LEU A 195 3.81 2.23 25.27
CA LEU A 195 4.53 3.35 24.65
C LEU A 195 4.10 4.68 25.26
N VAL A 196 2.80 4.95 25.35
CA VAL A 196 2.26 6.19 25.96
C VAL A 196 2.68 6.29 27.42
N ARG A 197 2.55 5.21 28.21
CA ARG A 197 3.00 5.19 29.60
C ARG A 197 4.49 5.47 29.73
N SER A 198 5.32 4.92 28.84
CA SER A 198 6.77 5.17 28.83
C SER A 198 7.10 6.62 28.48
N LEU A 199 6.42 7.21 27.49
CA LEU A 199 6.61 8.60 27.09
C LEU A 199 6.18 9.58 28.20
N LEU A 200 5.12 9.25 28.92
CA LEU A 200 4.62 10.03 30.06
C LEU A 200 5.46 9.81 31.33
N GLY A 201 5.93 8.58 31.58
CA GLY A 201 6.65 8.18 32.80
C GLY A 201 7.96 8.95 33.01
N ASN A 202 8.61 9.39 31.94
CA ASN A 202 9.81 10.24 32.02
C ASN A 202 9.48 11.73 32.27
N ASN A 203 8.22 12.15 32.16
CA ASN A 203 7.79 13.55 32.29
C ASN A 203 6.75 13.79 33.41
N LEU A 204 6.17 12.74 34.00
CA LEU A 204 5.14 12.86 35.05
C LEU A 204 5.67 13.45 36.36
N HIS A 205 6.98 13.36 36.64
CA HIS A 205 7.61 14.05 37.76
C HIS A 205 7.88 15.56 37.51
N ARG A 206 7.63 16.07 36.29
CA ARG A 206 7.86 17.47 35.90
C ARG A 206 6.59 18.25 35.56
N LEU A 207 5.42 17.61 35.54
CA LEU A 207 4.18 18.37 35.51
C LEU A 207 4.02 19.01 36.89
N PRO A 208 4.01 20.35 37.01
CA PRO A 208 3.57 20.96 38.24
C PRO A 208 2.18 20.42 38.48
N SER A 209 1.97 19.81 39.64
CA SER A 209 0.65 19.44 40.13
C SER A 209 -0.27 20.61 39.80
N GLN A 210 -1.19 20.46 38.85
CA GLN A 210 -2.21 21.46 38.64
C GLN A 210 -3.00 21.45 39.93
N ALA A 211 -2.65 22.35 40.84
CA ALA A 211 -3.48 22.71 41.96
C ALA A 211 -4.86 22.91 41.35
N ILE A 212 -5.82 22.11 41.81
CA ILE A 212 -7.22 22.23 41.41
C ILE A 212 -7.58 23.67 41.74
N ARG A 213 -7.51 24.57 40.73
CA ARG A 213 -8.05 25.91 40.85
C ARG A 213 -9.54 25.70 40.81
N ILE A 214 -10.12 25.49 41.99
CA ILE A 214 -11.55 25.61 42.21
C ILE A 214 -11.88 27.04 41.76
N GLY A 215 -12.47 27.15 40.56
CA GLY A 215 -12.88 28.43 40.02
C GLY A 215 -13.82 29.12 40.99
N ARG A 216 -13.65 30.43 41.17
CA ARG A 216 -14.57 31.25 41.95
C ARG A 216 -15.98 31.11 41.35
N PRO A 217 -17.05 30.92 42.14
CA PRO A 217 -18.40 30.85 41.60
C PRO A 217 -18.70 32.12 40.79
N ALA A 218 -19.27 31.95 39.60
CA ALA A 218 -19.72 33.08 38.80
C ALA A 218 -20.84 33.81 39.56
N LEU A 219 -20.68 35.11 39.79
CA LEU A 219 -21.72 35.95 40.42
C LEU A 219 -22.85 36.34 39.45
N GLU A 220 -22.67 36.08 38.16
CA GLU A 220 -23.58 36.47 37.08
C GLU A 220 -24.15 35.21 36.42
N PRO A 221 -25.45 35.18 36.05
CA PRO A 221 -26.02 34.05 35.33
C PRO A 221 -25.30 33.86 33.99
N THR A 222 -25.00 32.60 33.67
CA THR A 222 -24.38 32.22 32.39
C THR A 222 -25.17 32.79 31.22
N PRO A 223 -24.54 33.53 30.29
CA PRO A 223 -25.24 34.08 29.14
C PRO A 223 -25.81 32.94 28.30
N VAL A 224 -27.02 33.16 27.77
CA VAL A 224 -27.74 32.17 26.95
C VAL A 224 -26.87 31.78 25.77
N ARG A 225 -26.54 30.49 25.72
CA ARG A 225 -25.79 29.86 24.64
C ARG A 225 -26.52 30.15 23.33
N LEU A 226 -25.89 30.90 22.41
CA LEU A 226 -26.43 31.16 21.07
C LEU A 226 -26.75 29.82 20.40
N ALA A 227 -28.04 29.59 20.15
CA ALA A 227 -28.58 28.36 19.59
C ALA A 227 -28.68 28.39 18.06
N GLU A 228 -27.85 29.19 17.38
CA GLU A 228 -27.85 29.26 15.93
C GLU A 228 -26.72 28.41 15.36
N ARG A 229 -27.12 27.38 14.60
CA ARG A 229 -26.22 26.54 13.82
C ARG A 229 -25.67 27.36 12.65
N HIS A 230 -24.42 27.80 12.74
CA HIS A 230 -23.70 28.30 11.57
C HIS A 230 -23.36 27.13 10.64
N PHE A 231 -24.31 26.72 9.79
CA PHE A 231 -23.98 26.03 8.56
C PHE A 231 -23.62 27.08 7.51
N SER A 232 -22.55 26.82 6.75
CA SER A 232 -22.23 27.61 5.56
C SER A 232 -23.37 27.49 4.54
N SER A 233 -23.92 28.63 4.13
CA SER A 233 -25.00 28.74 3.14
C SER A 233 -24.57 28.15 1.79
N THR A 234 -25.50 27.47 1.13
CA THR A 234 -25.36 26.93 -0.22
C THR A 234 -24.96 28.02 -1.22
N PHE A 235 -23.87 27.82 -1.95
CA PHE A 235 -23.48 28.70 -3.05
C PHE A 235 -24.56 28.68 -4.14
N PRO A 236 -24.99 29.83 -4.69
CA PRO A 236 -25.88 29.83 -5.85
C PRO A 236 -25.13 29.33 -7.09
N SER A 237 -25.83 28.55 -7.91
CA SER A 237 -25.36 28.05 -9.20
C SER A 237 -25.01 29.21 -10.13
N SER A 238 -23.80 29.20 -10.68
CA SER A 238 -23.36 30.14 -11.72
C SER A 238 -24.28 30.05 -12.94
N SER A 239 -24.88 31.17 -13.28
CA SER A 239 -25.71 31.36 -14.48
C SER A 239 -24.92 31.07 -15.75
N THR A 240 -25.50 30.21 -16.59
CA THR A 240 -25.21 30.04 -18.01
C THR A 240 -24.96 31.39 -18.69
N THR A 241 -23.81 31.54 -19.34
CA THR A 241 -23.64 32.53 -20.41
C THR A 241 -23.25 31.80 -21.68
N GLN A 242 -24.20 31.74 -22.61
CA GLN A 242 -23.97 31.39 -24.01
C GLN A 242 -23.11 32.48 -24.66
N ARG A 243 -22.03 32.07 -25.33
CA ARG A 243 -21.69 32.43 -26.72
C ARG A 243 -20.54 31.56 -27.20
#